data_AF-A0A259FK63-F1
#
_entry.id   AF-A0A259FK63-F1
#
_cell.length_a   1.000
_cell.length_b   1.000
_cell.length_c   1.000
_cell.angle_alpha   90.00
_cell.angle_beta   90.00
_cell.angle_gamma   90.00
#
_symmetry.space_group_name_H-M   'P 1'
#
loop_
_entity.id
_entity.type
_entity.pdbx_description
1 polymer ?
#
loop_
_entity_poly.entity_id
_entity_poly.type
_entity_poly.pdbx_seq_one_letter_code
_entity_poly.pdbx_strand_id
1 'polypeptide(L)'
;MLDMQDSRATARIESDVQMLNTYLAGPDIAPLIVAMEALARAPRDATLRADVEAAFSGLGIQQGAVLTYAPYLAELFAADLFNNAPEPAPVSDRES
;
A
#
# COMPACT_ATOMS: atom_id res chain seq x y z
N MET A 1 25.62 -0.01 7.03
CA MET A 1 24.91 -0.88 6.05
C MET A 1 23.38 -0.66 6.08
N LEU A 2 22.82 -0.03 7.12
CA LEU A 2 21.39 0.29 7.23
C LEU A 2 20.93 1.38 6.21
N ASP A 3 21.76 2.38 5.93
CA ASP A 3 21.43 3.50 5.02
C ASP A 3 21.19 3.06 3.57
N MET A 4 21.86 1.99 3.14
CA MET A 4 21.77 1.47 1.77
C MET A 4 20.40 0.82 1.50
N GLN A 5 19.79 0.25 2.55
CA GLN A 5 18.44 -0.30 2.45
C GLN A 5 17.39 0.81 2.45
N ASP A 6 17.60 1.86 3.25
CA ASP A 6 16.68 3.00 3.31
C ASP A 6 16.70 3.75 1.97
N SER A 7 17.88 4.00 1.39
CA SER A 7 18.00 4.59 0.05
C SER A 7 17.28 3.77 -1.03
N ARG A 8 17.37 2.43 -0.97
CA ARG A 8 16.65 1.56 -1.91
C ARG A 8 15.13 1.61 -1.69
N ALA A 9 14.67 1.66 -0.44
CA ALA A 9 13.25 1.79 -0.15
C ALA A 9 12.71 3.14 -0.62
N THR A 10 13.39 4.25 -0.31
CA THR A 10 13.07 5.60 -0.78
C THR A 10 12.92 5.63 -2.30
N ALA A 11 13.92 5.16 -3.05
CA ALA A 11 13.89 5.19 -4.51
C ALA A 11 12.70 4.41 -5.11
N ARG A 12 12.27 3.33 -4.46
CA ARG A 12 11.09 2.56 -4.89
C ARG A 12 9.79 3.29 -4.59
N ILE A 13 9.66 3.87 -3.40
CA ILE A 13 8.49 4.66 -3.03
C ILE A 13 8.35 5.87 -3.96
N GLU A 14 9.44 6.57 -4.26
CA GLU A 14 9.46 7.71 -5.19
C GLU A 14 9.07 7.29 -6.61
N SER A 15 9.56 6.14 -7.08
CA SER A 15 9.17 5.58 -8.38
C SER A 15 7.66 5.30 -8.44
N ASP A 16 7.09 4.71 -7.40
CA ASP A 16 5.66 4.42 -7.32
C ASP A 16 4.83 5.72 -7.28
N VAL A 17 5.26 6.71 -6.49
CA VAL A 17 4.64 8.05 -6.45
C VAL A 17 4.64 8.69 -7.84
N GLN A 18 5.73 8.59 -8.59
CA GLN A 18 5.80 9.11 -9.96
C GLN A 18 4.81 8.41 -10.89
N MET A 19 4.68 7.08 -10.80
CA MET A 19 3.73 6.31 -11.61
C MET A 19 2.28 6.66 -11.27
N LEU A 20 1.95 6.78 -9.98
CA LEU A 20 0.62 7.19 -9.52
C LEU A 20 0.27 8.60 -10.02
N ASN A 21 1.19 9.55 -9.90
CA ASN A 21 0.99 10.91 -10.44
C ASN A 21 0.83 10.93 -11.97
N THR A 22 1.44 9.99 -12.69
CA THR A 22 1.37 9.94 -14.15
C THR A 22 0.05 9.35 -14.64
N TYR A 23 -0.44 8.29 -13.98
CA TYR A 23 -1.55 7.48 -14.49
C TYR A 23 -2.84 7.55 -13.69
N LEU A 24 -2.79 7.97 -12.43
CA LEU A 24 -3.93 7.96 -11.50
C LEU A 24 -4.12 9.28 -10.74
N ALA A 25 -3.43 10.35 -11.14
CA ALA A 25 -3.55 11.65 -10.48
C ALA A 25 -5.02 12.11 -10.42
N GLY A 26 -5.48 12.39 -9.20
CA GLY A 26 -6.85 12.81 -8.92
C GLY A 26 -7.02 13.14 -7.45
N PRO A 27 -8.08 13.88 -7.09
CA PRO A 27 -8.33 14.31 -5.71
C PRO A 27 -8.49 13.12 -4.74
N ASP A 28 -9.00 11.99 -5.23
CA ASP A 28 -9.23 10.78 -4.42
C ASP A 28 -7.93 10.07 -4.04
N ILE A 29 -6.91 10.13 -4.90
CA ILE A 29 -5.60 9.46 -4.71
C ILE A 29 -4.58 10.39 -4.02
N ALA A 30 -4.82 11.71 -4.03
CA ALA A 30 -3.90 12.69 -3.45
C ALA A 30 -3.51 12.40 -1.97
N PRO A 31 -4.42 11.96 -1.07
CA PRO A 31 -4.04 11.61 0.30
C PRO A 31 -3.03 10.46 0.37
N LEU A 32 -3.17 9.45 -0.50
CA LEU A 32 -2.22 8.34 -0.57
C LEU A 32 -0.85 8.82 -1.07
N ILE A 33 -0.82 9.65 -2.11
CA ILE A 33 0.43 10.21 -2.66
C ILE A 33 1.19 10.99 -1.59
N VAL A 34 0.51 11.85 -0.83
CA VAL A 34 1.12 12.61 0.26
C VAL A 34 1.69 11.70 1.35
N ALA A 35 0.95 10.65 1.74
CA ALA A 35 1.43 9.68 2.73
C ALA A 35 2.68 8.93 2.24
N MET A 36 2.71 8.52 0.96
CA MET A 36 3.85 7.85 0.36
C MET A 36 5.08 8.77 0.26
N GLU A 37 4.90 10.05 -0.10
CA GLU A 37 5.99 11.04 -0.11
C GLU A 37 6.57 11.27 1.29
N ALA A 38 5.73 11.25 2.33
CA ALA A 38 6.20 11.32 3.71
C ALA A 38 7.02 10.06 4.07
N LEU A 39 6.50 8.87 3.77
CA LEU A 39 7.19 7.60 4.01
C LEU A 39 8.53 7.52 3.27
N ALA A 40 8.64 8.07 2.05
CA ALA A 40 9.90 8.10 1.30
C ALA A 40 11.03 8.82 2.06
N ARG A 41 10.70 9.81 2.90
CA ARG A 41 11.68 10.56 3.73
C ARG A 41 12.15 9.79 4.96
N ALA A 42 11.33 8.86 5.45
CA ALA A 42 11.64 8.00 6.58
C ALA A 42 11.05 6.60 6.37
N PRO A 43 11.64 5.75 5.50
CA PRO A 43 11.02 4.49 5.04
C PRO A 43 10.78 3.42 6.12
N ARG A 44 11.31 3.63 7.33
CA ARG A 44 11.14 2.75 8.49
C ARG A 44 10.22 3.31 9.56
N ASP A 45 9.67 4.50 9.36
CA ASP A 45 8.76 5.10 10.31
C ASP A 45 7.42 4.34 10.29
N ALA A 46 7.11 3.69 11.40
CA ALA A 46 5.90 2.87 11.53
C ALA A 46 4.62 3.71 11.52
N THR A 47 4.67 4.97 11.98
CA THR A 47 3.52 5.88 11.93
C THR A 47 3.25 6.30 10.49
N LEU A 48 4.28 6.66 9.72
CA LEU A 48 4.11 6.98 8.31
C LEU A 48 3.62 5.77 7.51
N ARG A 49 4.05 4.56 7.87
CA ARG A 49 3.53 3.34 7.25
C ARG A 49 2.04 3.14 7.53
N ALA A 50 1.61 3.34 8.77
CA ALA A 50 0.19 3.25 9.14
C ALA A 50 -0.66 4.32 8.42
N ASP A 51 -0.12 5.52 8.20
CA ASP A 51 -0.80 6.57 7.43
C ASP A 51 -1.01 6.15 5.96
N VAL A 52 -0.02 5.49 5.35
CA VAL A 52 -0.15 4.92 3.99
C VAL A 52 -1.20 3.80 3.96
N GLU A 53 -1.21 2.90 4.96
CA GLU A 53 -2.21 1.84 5.09
C GLU A 53 -3.65 2.39 5.21
N ALA A 54 -3.83 3.42 6.04
CA ALA A 54 -5.12 4.08 6.23
C ALA A 54 -5.59 4.79 4.95
N ALA A 55 -4.70 5.54 4.29
CA ALA A 55 -5.01 6.22 3.04
C ALA A 55 -5.37 5.22 1.93
N PHE A 56 -4.62 4.12 1.81
CA PHE A 56 -4.90 3.05 0.85
C PHE A 56 -6.23 2.36 1.12
N SER A 57 -6.53 2.05 2.39
CA SER A 57 -7.79 1.42 2.80
C SER A 57 -9.02 2.28 2.46
N GLY A 58 -8.87 3.60 2.45
CA GLY A 58 -9.92 4.56 2.07
C GLY A 58 -10.27 4.61 0.58
N LEU A 59 -9.48 3.98 -0.30
CA LEU A 59 -9.64 4.12 -1.77
C LEU A 59 -10.75 3.25 -2.38
N GLY A 60 -11.28 2.27 -1.65
CA GLY A 60 -12.31 1.37 -2.16
C GLY A 60 -11.91 0.70 -3.49
N ILE A 61 -12.72 0.87 -4.53
CA ILE A 61 -12.49 0.24 -5.85
C ILE A 61 -11.18 0.68 -6.53
N GLN A 62 -10.61 1.83 -6.16
CA GLN A 62 -9.39 2.34 -6.77
C GLN A 62 -8.13 1.61 -6.28
N GLN A 63 -8.22 0.79 -5.22
CA GLN A 63 -7.08 0.01 -4.69
C GLN A 63 -6.42 -0.87 -5.74
N GLY A 64 -7.21 -1.54 -6.59
CA GLY A 64 -6.67 -2.41 -7.65
C GLY A 64 -5.86 -1.62 -8.71
N ALA A 65 -6.34 -0.42 -9.05
CA ALA A 65 -5.62 0.45 -9.97
C ALA A 65 -4.31 0.95 -9.34
N VAL A 66 -4.34 1.34 -8.05
CA VAL A 66 -3.14 1.75 -7.32
C VAL A 66 -2.09 0.64 -7.28
N LEU A 67 -2.47 -0.60 -6.95
CA LEU A 67 -1.54 -1.74 -6.91
C LEU A 67 -0.89 -2.06 -8.26
N THR A 68 -1.50 -1.64 -9.38
CA THR A 68 -0.92 -1.79 -10.71
C THR A 68 0.30 -0.86 -10.91
N TYR A 69 0.26 0.33 -10.32
CA TYR A 69 1.28 1.36 -10.50
C TYR A 69 2.20 1.56 -9.29
N ALA A 70 1.84 1.00 -8.13
CA ALA A 70 2.60 1.10 -6.89
C ALA A 70 2.98 -0.29 -6.32
N PRO A 71 3.89 -1.03 -6.97
CA PRO A 71 4.30 -2.37 -6.53
C PRO A 71 4.94 -2.41 -5.14
N TYR A 72 5.54 -1.32 -4.65
CA TYR A 72 6.04 -1.26 -3.27
C TYR A 72 4.91 -1.46 -2.26
N LEU A 73 3.70 -0.92 -2.52
CA LEU A 73 2.54 -1.13 -1.65
C LEU A 73 2.13 -2.60 -1.61
N ALA A 74 2.19 -3.29 -2.75
CA ALA A 74 1.90 -4.73 -2.80
C ALA A 74 2.87 -5.54 -1.93
N GLU A 75 4.15 -5.17 -1.91
CA GLU A 75 5.14 -5.80 -1.03
C GLU A 75 4.98 -5.40 0.44
N LEU A 76 4.70 -4.12 0.69
CA LEU A 76 4.49 -3.57 2.02
C LEU A 76 3.32 -4.27 2.73
N PHE A 77 2.25 -4.55 1.97
CA PHE A 77 1.03 -5.16 2.48
C PHE A 77 0.93 -6.65 2.23
N ALA A 78 1.94 -7.29 1.63
CA ALA A 78 1.87 -8.72 1.32
C ALA A 78 1.54 -9.56 2.57
N ALA A 79 2.12 -9.22 3.73
CA ALA A 79 1.81 -9.92 4.98
C ALA A 79 0.33 -9.78 5.40
N ASP A 80 -0.27 -8.61 5.22
CA ASP A 80 -1.66 -8.33 5.63
C ASP A 80 -2.69 -8.77 4.58
N LEU A 81 -2.35 -8.71 3.30
CA LEU A 81 -3.18 -9.18 2.19
C LEU A 81 -3.38 -10.69 2.20
N PHE A 82 -2.40 -11.46 2.70
CA PHE A 82 -2.50 -12.91 2.83
C PHE A 82 -2.98 -13.40 4.20
N ASN A 83 -2.95 -12.55 5.23
CA ASN A 83 -3.46 -12.90 6.57
C ASN A 83 -4.90 -12.46 6.85
N ASN A 84 -5.46 -11.50 6.09
CA ASN A 84 -6.85 -11.03 6.23
C ASN A 84 -7.80 -11.59 5.16
N ALA A 85 -7.52 -12.78 4.61
CA ALA A 85 -8.53 -13.47 3.81
C ALA A 85 -9.80 -13.63 4.66
N PRO A 86 -11.00 -13.29 4.15
CA PRO A 86 -12.24 -13.53 4.88
C PRO A 86 -12.26 -15.01 5.27
N GLU A 87 -12.44 -15.29 6.57
CA GLU A 87 -12.53 -16.64 7.09
C GLU A 87 -13.51 -17.43 6.19
N PRO A 88 -13.15 -18.63 5.69
CA PRO A 88 -14.07 -19.39 4.86
C PRO A 88 -15.39 -19.53 5.62
N ALA A 89 -16.49 -19.15 4.97
CA ALA A 89 -17.81 -19.21 5.58
C ALA A 89 -17.98 -20.58 6.25
N PRO A 90 -18.48 -20.64 7.51
CA PRO A 90 -18.58 -21.89 8.23
C PRO A 90 -19.29 -22.90 7.34
N VAL A 91 -18.63 -24.02 7.08
CA VAL A 91 -19.20 -25.11 6.30
C VAL A 91 -20.42 -25.56 7.07
N SER A 92 -21.60 -25.15 6.58
CA SER A 92 -22.86 -25.61 7.15
C SER A 92 -22.92 -27.09 6.86
N ASP A 93 -22.60 -27.92 7.86
CA ASP A 93 -22.83 -29.35 7.86
C ASP A 93 -24.33 -29.58 7.64
N ARG A 94 -24.73 -29.63 6.36
CA ARG A 94 -26.00 -30.20 5.93
C ARG A 94 -25.72 -31.61 5.48
N GLU A 95 -25.43 -32.45 6.45
CA GLU A 95 -25.70 -33.88 6.34
C GLU A 95 -26.93 -34.16 7.20
N SER A 96 -28.04 -34.50 6.55
CA SER A 96 -29.22 -35.14 7.14
C SER A 96 -29.74 -36.16 6.14
#